data_AF-A0A352IAG3-F1
#
_entry.id   AF-A0A352IAG3-F1
#
_cell.length_a   1.000
_cell.length_b   1.000
_cell.length_c   1.000
_cell.angle_alpha   90.00
_cell.angle_beta   90.00
_cell.angle_gamma   90.00
#
_symmetry.space_group_name_H-M   'P 1'
#
loop_
_entity.id
_entity.type
_entity.pdbx_description
1 polymer ?
#
loop_
_entity_poly.entity_id
_entity_poly.type
_entity_poly.pdbx_seq_one_letter_code
_entity_poly.pdbx_strand_id
1 'polypeptide(L)'
;VYLARFLMVNDLVFNLELYHPKSLYVYHENILSDTARYVFGPVWDFDWGFGYETAGNYFRSNAETDFYSTTEAASTGRAFLRALRYNGGEELNRQYYRVWTDFVHNHLDDLLEYLDDYYAVAARSFEHDNMLWSSGGSDDYAAITARSKEWIRKRAHYVLDYLSNTLGYAGMGYLEPDVPDAVDLVQSGKTPQPVPGVYDLQGRSVGGSIDNLPSGVYIQDGRKVIKR
;
A
#
# COMPACT_ATOMS: atom_id res chain seq x y z
N VAL A 1 11.83 -9.13 3.83
CA VAL A 1 10.53 -8.82 3.18
C VAL A 1 9.62 -7.87 3.98
N TYR A 2 9.27 -8.11 5.26
CA TYR A 2 8.29 -7.26 5.97
C TYR A 2 8.63 -5.77 5.98
N LEU A 3 9.87 -5.40 6.34
CA LEU A 3 10.33 -4.01 6.27
C LEU A 3 10.22 -3.43 4.85
N ALA A 4 10.61 -4.19 3.82
CA ALA A 4 10.52 -3.74 2.43
C ALA A 4 9.07 -3.41 2.02
N ARG A 5 8.11 -4.27 2.36
CA ARG A 5 6.68 -4.03 2.11
C ARG A 5 6.14 -2.86 2.91
N PHE A 6 6.51 -2.76 4.18
CA PHE A 6 6.13 -1.63 5.03
C PHE A 6 6.60 -0.29 4.45
N LEU A 7 7.86 -0.22 4.04
CA LEU A 7 8.44 0.97 3.39
C LEU A 7 7.74 1.25 2.06
N MET A 8 7.47 0.22 1.25
CA MET A 8 6.87 0.35 -0.08
C MET A 8 5.47 0.94 0.01
N VAL A 9 4.62 0.46 0.92
CA VAL A 9 3.25 0.99 1.08
C VAL A 9 3.28 2.45 1.50
N ASN A 10 4.13 2.83 2.46
CA ASN A 10 4.23 4.22 2.91
C ASN A 10 4.82 5.15 1.85
N ASP A 11 5.73 4.66 1.01
CA ASP A 11 6.30 5.41 -0.12
C ASP A 11 5.28 5.57 -1.27
N LEU A 12 4.51 4.52 -1.58
CA LEU A 12 3.44 4.55 -2.57
C LEU A 12 2.38 5.60 -2.23
N VAL A 13 2.02 5.72 -0.97
CA VAL A 13 1.00 6.68 -0.54
C VAL A 13 1.60 7.97 -0.03
N PHE A 14 2.92 8.14 -0.05
CA PHE A 14 3.60 9.34 0.46
C PHE A 14 3.12 9.72 1.88
N ASN A 15 3.16 8.75 2.82
CA ASN A 15 2.59 8.91 4.15
C ASN A 15 3.45 9.82 5.03
N LEU A 16 3.12 11.11 5.08
CA LEU A 16 3.83 12.11 5.87
C LEU A 16 3.61 11.94 7.38
N GLU A 17 2.65 11.12 7.82
CA GLU A 17 2.54 10.80 9.25
C GLU A 17 3.83 10.19 9.80
N LEU A 18 4.56 9.37 9.01
CA LEU A 18 5.83 8.75 9.43
C LEU A 18 6.96 9.75 9.67
N TYR A 19 6.81 10.99 9.23
CA TYR A 19 7.78 12.02 9.54
C TYR A 19 7.66 12.43 11.00
N HIS A 20 6.46 12.40 11.52
CA HIS A 20 6.20 12.40 12.94
C HIS A 20 6.33 10.96 13.45
N PRO A 21 6.74 10.69 14.70
CA PRO A 21 6.89 9.32 15.21
C PRO A 21 5.50 8.70 15.50
N LYS A 22 4.69 8.56 14.45
CA LYS A 22 3.31 8.08 14.42
C LYS A 22 3.15 7.07 13.30
N SER A 23 1.98 6.43 13.22
CA SER A 23 1.62 5.57 12.06
C SER A 23 2.57 4.39 11.81
N LEU A 24 3.32 4.03 12.86
CA LEU A 24 4.34 3.00 12.84
C LEU A 24 4.03 1.97 13.93
N TYR A 25 3.91 0.71 13.52
CA TYR A 25 3.81 -0.42 14.41
C TYR A 25 4.96 -1.38 14.14
N VAL A 26 5.73 -1.66 15.19
CA VAL A 26 6.87 -2.58 15.15
C VAL A 26 6.81 -3.45 16.39
N TYR A 27 6.97 -4.75 16.20
CA TYR A 27 6.92 -5.72 17.29
C TYR A 27 8.01 -6.77 17.12
N HIS A 28 8.24 -7.51 18.20
CA HIS A 28 9.12 -8.66 18.20
C HIS A 28 8.29 -9.93 18.16
N GLU A 29 8.55 -10.83 17.22
CA GLU A 29 7.77 -12.08 17.12
C GLU A 29 7.93 -12.97 18.35
N ASN A 30 9.08 -12.88 19.03
CA ASN A 30 9.32 -13.59 20.28
C ASN A 30 10.26 -12.79 21.19
N ILE A 31 9.72 -12.00 22.13
CA ILE A 31 10.50 -11.13 23.04
C ILE A 31 11.47 -11.89 23.96
N LEU A 32 11.41 -13.22 24.01
CA LEU A 32 12.30 -14.06 24.82
C LEU A 32 13.48 -14.64 24.03
N SER A 33 13.58 -14.34 22.73
CA SER A 33 14.62 -14.87 21.85
C SER A 33 15.54 -13.75 21.37
N ASP A 34 16.81 -13.79 21.72
CA ASP A 34 17.80 -12.78 21.30
C ASP A 34 18.06 -12.76 19.78
N THR A 35 17.57 -13.76 19.05
CA THR A 35 17.67 -13.88 17.60
C THR A 35 16.39 -13.51 16.86
N ALA A 36 15.29 -13.25 17.59
CA ALA A 36 14.05 -12.86 16.92
C ALA A 36 14.23 -11.46 16.29
N ARG A 37 13.47 -11.23 15.22
CA ARG A 37 13.60 -10.04 14.39
C ARG A 37 12.46 -9.08 14.71
N TYR A 38 12.73 -7.79 14.52
CA TYR A 38 11.68 -6.79 14.47
C TYR A 38 10.84 -6.99 13.21
N VAL A 39 9.53 -7.06 13.38
CA VAL A 39 8.56 -7.09 12.29
C VAL A 39 7.86 -5.75 12.22
N PHE A 40 7.80 -5.21 11.00
CA PHE A 40 7.16 -3.95 10.68
C PHE A 40 5.76 -4.20 10.14
N GLY A 41 4.80 -3.42 10.62
CA GLY A 41 3.40 -3.51 10.25
C GLY A 41 2.56 -4.28 11.28
N PRO A 42 1.21 -4.19 11.22
CA PRO A 42 0.44 -3.65 10.10
C PRO A 42 0.60 -2.14 9.92
N VAL A 43 0.39 -1.69 8.68
CA VAL A 43 0.34 -0.26 8.38
C VAL A 43 -0.97 0.34 8.89
N TRP A 44 -0.95 1.60 9.31
CA TRP A 44 -2.12 2.32 9.79
C TRP A 44 -1.93 3.84 9.63
N ASP A 45 -3.00 4.62 9.76
CA ASP A 45 -3.05 6.09 9.60
C ASP A 45 -2.44 6.60 8.28
N PHE A 46 -3.31 6.83 7.30
CA PHE A 46 -2.93 7.28 5.95
C PHE A 46 -3.68 8.56 5.52
N ASP A 47 -4.28 9.26 6.47
CA ASP A 47 -5.00 10.50 6.24
C ASP A 47 -4.06 11.67 5.88
N TRP A 48 -2.80 11.64 6.33
CA TRP A 48 -1.73 12.51 5.82
C TRP A 48 -0.85 11.84 4.75
N GLY A 49 -1.50 11.22 3.77
CA GLY A 49 -0.88 10.63 2.59
C GLY A 49 -1.53 11.12 1.29
N PHE A 50 -1.33 10.37 0.21
CA PHE A 50 -1.98 10.51 -1.09
C PHE A 50 -1.87 11.92 -1.71
N GLY A 51 -0.74 12.58 -1.53
CA GLY A 51 -0.54 13.94 -2.00
C GLY A 51 -1.53 14.95 -1.39
N TYR A 52 -1.90 14.72 -0.12
CA TYR A 52 -2.69 15.62 0.69
C TYR A 52 -2.04 17.00 0.78
N GLU A 53 -2.83 18.02 0.47
CA GLU A 53 -2.50 19.43 0.68
C GLU A 53 -3.39 20.03 1.78
N THR A 54 -2.94 21.14 2.35
CA THR A 54 -3.73 21.92 3.32
C THR A 54 -5.15 22.16 2.78
N ALA A 55 -6.16 21.98 3.65
CA ALA A 55 -7.60 22.07 3.36
C ALA A 55 -8.29 20.81 2.78
N GLY A 56 -7.82 19.60 3.12
CA GLY A 56 -8.62 18.39 2.85
C GLY A 56 -8.48 17.81 1.44
N ASN A 57 -7.53 18.33 0.64
CA ASN A 57 -7.44 18.01 -0.78
C ASN A 57 -6.44 16.90 -1.04
N TYR A 58 -6.93 15.74 -1.49
CA TYR A 58 -6.11 14.61 -1.86
C TYR A 58 -5.77 14.59 -3.36
N PHE A 59 -4.65 13.94 -3.68
CA PHE A 59 -4.14 13.69 -5.02
C PHE A 59 -3.86 14.97 -5.81
N ARG A 60 -3.44 16.04 -5.12
CA ARG A 60 -3.15 17.35 -5.72
C ARG A 60 -1.67 17.64 -5.83
N SER A 61 -0.90 17.27 -4.81
CA SER A 61 0.53 17.52 -4.80
C SER A 61 1.26 16.65 -5.83
N ASN A 62 2.49 17.04 -6.16
CA ASN A 62 3.28 16.33 -7.16
C ASN A 62 3.55 14.87 -6.73
N ALA A 63 3.07 13.90 -7.53
CA ALA A 63 3.30 12.47 -7.33
C ALA A 63 4.79 12.08 -7.49
N GLU A 64 5.59 12.91 -8.14
CA GLU A 64 6.99 12.64 -8.50
C GLU A 64 7.99 13.26 -7.49
N THR A 65 7.55 13.46 -6.25
CA THR A 65 8.40 13.94 -5.14
C THR A 65 9.00 12.77 -4.36
N ASP A 66 10.30 12.71 -4.14
CA ASP A 66 10.92 11.63 -3.36
C ASP A 66 10.51 11.69 -1.87
N PHE A 67 9.90 10.60 -1.38
CA PHE A 67 9.40 10.45 -0.01
C PHE A 67 10.51 10.34 1.03
N TYR A 68 11.75 10.09 0.64
CA TYR A 68 12.86 10.03 1.60
C TYR A 68 13.69 11.31 1.61
N SER A 69 13.54 12.20 0.62
CA SER A 69 14.34 13.42 0.50
C SER A 69 13.57 14.75 0.49
N THR A 70 12.22 14.73 0.45
CA THR A 70 11.42 15.96 0.54
C THR A 70 11.67 16.74 1.84
N THR A 71 11.53 18.07 1.75
CA THR A 71 11.63 19.01 2.87
C THR A 71 10.30 19.27 3.57
N GLU A 72 9.18 18.81 2.98
CA GLU A 72 7.85 18.88 3.58
C GLU A 72 7.87 18.18 4.96
N ALA A 73 7.41 18.87 6.01
CA ALA A 73 7.32 18.35 7.38
C ALA A 73 8.65 17.84 8.02
N ALA A 74 9.74 18.62 7.92
CA ALA A 74 11.02 18.30 8.58
C ALA A 74 10.86 17.99 10.09
N SER A 75 11.09 16.73 10.45
CA SER A 75 10.91 16.21 11.82
C SER A 75 11.76 14.97 12.07
N THR A 76 11.81 14.51 13.32
CA THR A 76 12.72 13.42 13.76
C THR A 76 12.37 12.05 13.18
N GLY A 77 11.09 11.76 12.91
CA GLY A 77 10.67 10.50 12.28
C GLY A 77 11.21 10.35 10.86
N ARG A 78 11.33 11.45 10.10
CA ARG A 78 11.96 11.42 8.77
C ARG A 78 13.40 10.93 8.82
N ALA A 79 14.19 11.36 9.81
CA ALA A 79 15.57 10.90 9.97
C ALA A 79 15.64 9.40 10.24
N PHE A 80 14.74 8.89 11.09
CA PHE A 80 14.61 7.46 11.37
C PHE A 80 14.19 6.67 10.12
N LEU A 81 13.18 7.13 9.38
CA LEU A 81 12.71 6.49 8.15
C LEU A 81 13.80 6.43 7.08
N ARG A 82 14.56 7.52 6.90
CA ARG A 82 15.73 7.55 6.00
C ARG A 82 16.80 6.56 6.44
N ALA A 83 17.09 6.49 7.73
CA ALA A 83 18.04 5.52 8.25
C ALA A 83 17.57 4.08 8.00
N LEU A 84 16.29 3.77 8.21
CA LEU A 84 15.71 2.47 7.88
C LEU A 84 15.88 2.13 6.39
N ARG A 85 15.52 3.06 5.49
CA ARG A 85 15.58 2.83 4.04
C ARG A 85 17.01 2.67 3.53
N TYR A 86 17.94 3.51 3.96
CA TYR A 86 19.27 3.59 3.35
C TYR A 86 20.38 2.85 4.11
N ASN A 87 20.17 2.50 5.38
CA ASN A 87 21.15 1.72 6.16
C ASN A 87 20.81 0.23 6.25
N GLY A 88 19.72 -0.22 5.61
CA GLY A 88 19.31 -1.63 5.62
C GLY A 88 20.16 -2.58 4.76
N GLY A 89 21.18 -2.04 4.08
CA GLY A 89 22.14 -2.83 3.29
C GLY A 89 21.57 -3.38 1.98
N GLU A 90 22.38 -4.22 1.33
CA GLU A 90 22.06 -4.77 0.00
C GLU A 90 20.80 -5.64 0.01
N GLU A 91 20.60 -6.43 1.06
CA GLU A 91 19.43 -7.30 1.17
C GLU A 91 18.13 -6.48 1.23
N LEU A 92 18.07 -5.38 1.99
CA LEU A 92 16.89 -4.53 1.98
C LEU A 92 16.67 -3.92 0.59
N ASN A 93 17.72 -3.44 -0.07
CA ASN A 93 17.61 -2.84 -1.40
C ASN A 93 17.06 -3.83 -2.43
N ARG A 94 17.57 -5.07 -2.43
CA ARG A 94 17.11 -6.18 -3.26
C ARG A 94 15.63 -6.46 -3.02
N GLN A 95 15.24 -6.65 -1.77
CA GLN A 95 13.84 -6.94 -1.42
C GLN A 95 12.90 -5.77 -1.73
N TYR A 96 13.34 -4.53 -1.50
CA TYR A 96 12.58 -3.33 -1.81
C TYR A 96 12.34 -3.18 -3.30
N TYR A 97 13.37 -3.44 -4.12
CA TYR A 97 13.24 -3.41 -5.57
C TYR A 97 12.28 -4.49 -6.06
N ARG A 98 12.44 -5.74 -5.60
CA ARG A 98 11.57 -6.85 -5.97
C ARG A 98 10.09 -6.56 -5.70
N VAL A 99 9.74 -6.06 -4.51
CA VAL A 99 8.33 -5.76 -4.18
C VAL A 99 7.77 -4.63 -5.03
N TRP A 100 8.57 -3.61 -5.36
CA TRP A 100 8.16 -2.52 -6.24
C TRP A 100 7.96 -2.98 -7.69
N THR A 101 8.90 -3.77 -8.23
CA THR A 101 8.80 -4.33 -9.57
C THR A 101 7.58 -5.23 -9.72
N ASP A 102 7.38 -6.15 -8.77
CA ASP A 102 6.23 -7.05 -8.76
C ASP A 102 4.91 -6.28 -8.68
N PHE A 103 4.82 -5.30 -7.76
CA PHE A 103 3.63 -4.49 -7.63
C PHE A 103 3.29 -3.73 -8.92
N VAL A 104 4.26 -3.01 -9.49
CA VAL A 104 4.01 -2.18 -10.68
C VAL A 104 3.65 -3.03 -11.90
N HIS A 105 4.28 -4.19 -12.09
CA HIS A 105 4.04 -5.03 -13.27
C HIS A 105 2.82 -5.95 -13.13
N ASN A 106 2.47 -6.37 -11.91
CA ASN A 106 1.48 -7.44 -11.71
C ASN A 106 0.26 -7.02 -10.88
N HIS A 107 0.32 -5.94 -10.10
CA HIS A 107 -0.71 -5.62 -9.10
C HIS A 107 -1.21 -4.18 -9.10
N LEU A 108 -0.54 -3.27 -9.80
CA LEU A 108 -0.95 -1.86 -9.85
C LEU A 108 -2.35 -1.73 -10.44
N ASP A 109 -2.64 -2.41 -11.55
CA ASP A 109 -3.96 -2.34 -12.17
C ASP A 109 -5.08 -2.92 -11.28
N ASP A 110 -4.80 -3.94 -10.46
CA ASP A 110 -5.75 -4.47 -9.47
C ASP A 110 -6.14 -3.39 -8.43
N LEU A 111 -5.17 -2.61 -7.96
CA LEU A 111 -5.41 -1.48 -7.06
C LEU A 111 -6.23 -0.39 -7.76
N LEU A 112 -5.92 -0.09 -9.01
CA LEU A 112 -6.63 0.95 -9.77
C LEU A 112 -8.08 0.55 -10.07
N GLU A 113 -8.35 -0.73 -10.30
CA GLU A 113 -9.70 -1.29 -10.43
C GLU A 113 -10.44 -1.25 -9.07
N TYR A 114 -9.75 -1.59 -7.97
CA TYR A 114 -10.35 -1.51 -6.63
C TYR A 114 -10.88 -0.10 -6.30
N LEU A 115 -10.23 0.96 -6.78
CA LEU A 115 -10.72 2.33 -6.59
C LEU A 115 -12.06 2.58 -7.30
N ASP A 116 -12.25 2.04 -8.50
CA ASP A 116 -13.53 2.14 -9.22
C ASP A 116 -14.62 1.33 -8.49
N ASP A 117 -14.28 0.13 -8.02
CA ASP A 117 -15.21 -0.75 -7.31
C ASP A 117 -15.67 -0.13 -6.00
N TYR A 118 -14.72 0.44 -5.24
CA TYR A 118 -15.01 1.10 -3.98
C TYR A 118 -15.88 2.34 -4.19
N TYR A 119 -15.59 3.15 -5.23
CA TYR A 119 -16.44 4.26 -5.63
C TYR A 119 -17.87 3.80 -5.94
N ALA A 120 -18.03 2.74 -6.75
CA ALA A 120 -19.34 2.23 -7.13
C ALA A 120 -20.18 1.78 -5.92
N VAL A 121 -19.55 1.17 -4.92
CA VAL A 121 -20.21 0.80 -3.66
C VAL A 121 -20.54 2.02 -2.81
N ALA A 122 -19.64 3.00 -2.73
CA ALA A 122 -19.80 4.17 -1.87
C ALA A 122 -20.64 5.31 -2.47
N ALA A 123 -20.90 5.31 -3.77
CA ALA A 123 -21.55 6.42 -4.49
C ALA A 123 -22.86 6.89 -3.86
N ARG A 124 -23.72 5.95 -3.45
CA ARG A 124 -24.99 6.29 -2.78
C ARG A 124 -24.79 6.93 -1.40
N SER A 125 -23.76 6.52 -0.68
CA SER A 125 -23.42 7.13 0.61
C SER A 125 -22.97 8.57 0.43
N PHE A 126 -22.19 8.88 -0.62
CA PHE A 126 -21.78 10.25 -0.95
C PHE A 126 -22.99 11.14 -1.25
N GLU A 127 -23.97 10.65 -2.01
CA GLU A 127 -25.21 11.40 -2.26
C GLU A 127 -26.00 11.69 -0.98
N HIS A 128 -26.20 10.68 -0.14
CA HIS A 128 -26.92 10.86 1.12
C HIS A 128 -26.18 11.80 2.09
N ASP A 129 -24.86 11.71 2.15
CA ASP A 129 -24.03 12.60 2.97
C ASP A 129 -24.13 14.05 2.48
N ASN A 130 -24.07 14.26 1.16
CA ASN A 130 -24.24 15.57 0.55
C ASN A 130 -25.61 16.20 0.81
N MET A 131 -26.69 15.39 0.85
CA MET A 131 -28.03 15.89 1.19
C MET A 131 -28.12 16.45 2.62
N LEU A 132 -27.30 15.95 3.55
CA LEU A 132 -27.28 16.38 4.94
C LEU A 132 -26.29 17.52 5.19
N TRP A 133 -25.10 17.45 4.58
CA TRP A 133 -23.95 18.27 4.93
C TRP A 133 -23.43 19.15 3.80
N SER A 134 -23.99 19.05 2.59
CA SER A 134 -23.54 19.81 1.40
C SER A 134 -22.04 19.70 1.14
N SER A 135 -21.48 18.50 1.35
CA SER A 135 -20.04 18.22 1.36
C SER A 135 -19.48 17.69 0.03
N GLY A 136 -20.30 17.65 -1.02
CA GLY A 136 -19.97 17.10 -2.33
C GLY A 136 -20.62 15.74 -2.57
N GLY A 137 -21.24 15.57 -3.74
CA GLY A 137 -22.01 14.39 -4.13
C GLY A 137 -21.17 13.35 -4.86
N SER A 138 -21.82 12.33 -5.42
CA SER A 138 -21.12 11.23 -6.11
C SER A 138 -20.32 11.70 -7.33
N ASP A 139 -20.74 12.78 -8.01
CA ASP A 139 -20.01 13.37 -9.13
C ASP A 139 -18.66 13.98 -8.69
N ASP A 140 -18.62 14.63 -7.51
CA ASP A 140 -17.39 15.19 -6.94
C ASP A 140 -16.40 14.06 -6.60
N TYR A 141 -16.90 12.97 -6.00
CA TYR A 141 -16.10 11.79 -5.68
C TYR A 141 -15.68 10.98 -6.91
N ALA A 142 -16.44 11.03 -8.01
CA ALA A 142 -16.01 10.45 -9.28
C ALA A 142 -14.76 11.14 -9.81
N ALA A 143 -14.73 12.48 -9.73
CA ALA A 143 -13.57 13.28 -10.12
C ALA A 143 -12.35 13.02 -9.21
N ILE A 144 -12.57 12.81 -7.92
CA ILE A 144 -11.50 12.41 -6.98
C ILE A 144 -10.98 11.01 -7.33
N THR A 145 -11.86 10.05 -7.64
CA THR A 145 -11.49 8.67 -8.01
C THR A 145 -10.69 8.62 -9.31
N ALA A 146 -11.07 9.41 -10.32
CA ALA A 146 -10.30 9.52 -11.56
C ALA A 146 -8.89 10.10 -11.29
N ARG A 147 -8.81 11.15 -10.46
CA ARG A 147 -7.55 11.79 -10.08
C ARG A 147 -6.66 10.86 -9.26
N SER A 148 -7.23 10.11 -8.32
CA SER A 148 -6.48 9.19 -7.48
C SER A 148 -5.78 8.11 -8.31
N LYS A 149 -6.46 7.58 -9.32
CA LYS A 149 -5.89 6.58 -10.22
C LYS A 149 -4.70 7.14 -11.01
N GLU A 150 -4.83 8.37 -11.51
CA GLU A 150 -3.74 9.04 -12.20
C GLU A 150 -2.54 9.28 -11.28
N TRP A 151 -2.80 9.81 -10.08
CA TRP A 151 -1.76 10.12 -9.10
C TRP A 151 -1.03 8.86 -8.62
N ILE A 152 -1.75 7.80 -8.24
CA ILE A 152 -1.17 6.53 -7.77
C ILE A 152 -0.34 5.88 -8.88
N ARG A 153 -0.82 5.88 -10.13
CA ARG A 153 -0.07 5.36 -11.27
C ARG A 153 1.23 6.12 -11.48
N LYS A 154 1.18 7.46 -11.51
CA LYS A 154 2.36 8.33 -11.63
C LYS A 154 3.36 8.05 -10.51
N ARG A 155 2.88 7.99 -9.27
CA ARG A 155 3.69 7.74 -8.08
C ARG A 155 4.43 6.41 -8.16
N ALA A 156 3.70 5.34 -8.51
CA ALA A 156 4.27 4.00 -8.58
C ALA A 156 5.36 3.88 -9.65
N HIS A 157 5.13 4.45 -10.85
CA HIS A 157 6.14 4.47 -11.90
C HIS A 157 7.33 5.37 -11.57
N TYR A 158 7.11 6.53 -10.94
CA TYR A 158 8.19 7.40 -10.48
C TYR A 158 9.13 6.67 -9.51
N VAL A 159 8.58 5.99 -8.50
CA VAL A 159 9.41 5.27 -7.53
C VAL A 159 10.18 4.14 -8.22
N LEU A 160 9.52 3.32 -9.05
CA LEU A 160 10.21 2.24 -9.75
C LEU A 160 11.29 2.74 -10.71
N ASP A 161 11.05 3.85 -11.42
CA ASP A 161 12.02 4.51 -12.29
C ASP A 161 13.23 5.01 -11.48
N TYR A 162 12.99 5.70 -10.37
CA TYR A 162 14.04 6.17 -9.47
C TYR A 162 14.91 5.00 -8.97
N LEU A 163 14.30 3.91 -8.52
CA LEU A 163 15.03 2.72 -8.08
C LEU A 163 15.84 2.09 -9.23
N SER A 164 15.20 1.90 -10.38
CA SER A 164 15.81 1.23 -11.54
C SER A 164 16.98 2.02 -12.11
N ASN A 165 16.77 3.32 -12.33
CA ASN A 165 17.63 4.16 -13.15
C ASN A 165 18.47 5.13 -12.31
N THR A 166 17.89 5.77 -11.30
CA THR A 166 18.65 6.74 -10.46
C THR A 166 19.54 6.02 -9.46
N LEU A 167 19.05 4.95 -8.82
CA LEU A 167 19.86 4.10 -7.94
C LEU A 167 20.55 2.93 -8.66
N GLY A 168 20.23 2.71 -9.94
CA GLY A 168 20.88 1.71 -10.79
C GLY A 168 20.51 0.25 -10.46
N TYR A 169 19.41 0.00 -9.74
CA TYR A 169 19.07 -1.35 -9.27
C TYR A 169 18.76 -2.33 -10.41
N ALA A 170 18.35 -1.83 -11.57
CA ALA A 170 18.12 -2.66 -12.76
C ALA A 170 19.39 -3.40 -13.22
N GLY A 171 20.58 -2.83 -12.97
CA GLY A 171 21.88 -3.42 -13.32
C GLY A 171 22.51 -4.29 -12.24
N MET A 172 21.87 -4.45 -11.07
CA MET A 172 22.46 -5.09 -9.89
C MET A 172 22.08 -6.58 -9.74
N GLY A 173 21.35 -7.16 -10.69
CA GLY A 173 20.88 -8.56 -10.59
C GLY A 173 19.86 -8.80 -9.47
N TYR A 174 19.25 -7.76 -8.91
CA TYR A 174 18.31 -7.89 -7.79
C TYR A 174 17.02 -8.66 -8.13
N LEU A 175 16.70 -8.83 -9.42
CA LEU A 175 15.56 -9.63 -9.88
C LEU A 175 15.94 -11.07 -10.23
N GLU A 176 17.24 -11.39 -10.25
CA GLU A 176 17.66 -12.78 -10.46
C GLU A 176 17.16 -13.62 -9.27
N PRO A 177 16.69 -14.86 -9.50
CA PRO A 177 16.40 -15.78 -8.42
C PRO A 177 17.68 -15.95 -7.60
N ASP A 178 17.62 -15.67 -6.30
CA ASP A 178 18.78 -15.97 -5.47
C ASP A 178 19.01 -17.50 -5.50
N VAL A 179 20.27 -17.94 -5.40
CA VAL A 179 20.53 -19.29 -4.86
C VAL A 179 19.75 -19.38 -3.55
N PRO A 180 18.99 -20.48 -3.27
CA PRO A 180 17.91 -20.46 -2.29
C PRO A 180 18.39 -20.34 -0.84
N ASP A 181 18.79 -19.13 -0.45
CA ASP A 181 19.01 -18.74 0.93
C ASP A 181 17.69 -18.19 1.49
N ALA A 182 16.84 -19.13 1.88
CA ALA A 182 15.79 -19.02 2.89
C ALA A 182 14.73 -17.88 2.76
N VAL A 183 14.67 -17.19 1.62
CA VAL A 183 13.55 -16.29 1.25
C VAL A 183 13.00 -16.60 -0.13
N ASP A 184 13.64 -17.53 -0.86
CA ASP A 184 12.86 -18.38 -1.73
C ASP A 184 12.00 -19.24 -0.82
N LEU A 185 10.71 -18.93 -0.87
CA LEU A 185 9.60 -19.68 -0.32
C LEU A 185 8.88 -19.11 0.92
N VAL A 186 8.06 -18.09 0.67
CA VAL A 186 6.63 -18.42 0.72
C VAL A 186 6.21 -18.94 -0.68
N GLN A 187 6.74 -20.06 -1.18
CA GLN A 187 5.95 -21.29 -1.16
C GLN A 187 5.32 -21.33 0.23
N SER A 188 4.11 -20.81 0.33
CA SER A 188 3.01 -21.55 -0.26
C SER A 188 3.27 -23.08 -0.41
N GLY A 189 3.98 -23.73 0.52
CA GLY A 189 3.98 -25.19 0.68
C GLY A 189 2.59 -25.67 1.08
N LYS A 190 1.75 -24.72 1.48
CA LYS A 190 0.38 -24.61 1.01
C LYS A 190 0.24 -23.17 0.55
N THR A 191 -0.04 -22.89 -0.73
CA THR A 191 -0.86 -21.69 -1.05
C THR A 191 -1.88 -21.69 0.06
N PRO A 192 -1.97 -20.66 0.95
CA PRO A 192 -2.94 -20.72 2.03
C PRO A 192 -4.21 -21.13 1.33
N GLN A 193 -4.60 -22.39 1.54
CA GLN A 193 -5.62 -23.02 0.71
C GLN A 193 -6.76 -22.10 0.99
N PRO A 194 -7.21 -21.30 0.00
CA PRO A 194 -8.10 -20.19 0.27
C PRO A 194 -9.15 -20.77 1.17
N VAL A 195 -9.19 -20.31 2.43
CA VAL A 195 -10.04 -20.98 3.40
C VAL A 195 -11.42 -20.77 2.81
N PRO A 196 -12.10 -21.84 2.36
CA PRO A 196 -13.21 -21.66 1.44
C PRO A 196 -14.23 -20.77 2.10
N GLY A 197 -14.54 -19.65 1.46
CA GLY A 197 -15.28 -18.63 2.15
C GLY A 197 -15.17 -17.26 1.53
N VAL A 198 -16.11 -16.44 1.97
CA VAL A 198 -16.21 -15.03 1.63
C VAL A 198 -15.76 -14.24 2.85
N TYR A 199 -14.88 -13.28 2.62
CA TYR A 199 -14.36 -12.37 3.62
C TYR A 199 -14.72 -10.94 3.25
N ASP A 200 -15.00 -10.12 4.25
CA ASP A 200 -15.06 -8.67 4.04
C ASP A 200 -13.66 -8.06 3.92
N LEU A 201 -13.60 -6.77 3.61
CA LEU A 201 -12.34 -6.02 3.46
C LEU A 201 -11.54 -5.88 4.76
N GLN A 202 -12.13 -6.24 5.91
CA GLN A 202 -11.46 -6.29 7.20
C GLN A 202 -10.89 -7.70 7.49
N GLY A 203 -11.01 -8.64 6.54
CA GLY A 203 -10.54 -10.02 6.69
C GLY A 203 -11.43 -10.88 7.59
N ARG A 204 -12.65 -10.43 7.93
CA ARG A 204 -13.61 -11.22 8.72
C ARG A 204 -14.37 -12.16 7.79
N SER A 205 -14.51 -13.42 8.18
CA SER A 205 -15.36 -14.36 7.44
C SER A 205 -16.82 -13.93 7.53
N VAL A 206 -17.49 -13.80 6.38
CA VAL A 206 -18.89 -13.37 6.26
C VAL A 206 -19.80 -14.45 5.68
N GLY A 207 -19.28 -15.64 5.38
CA GLY A 207 -20.07 -16.80 4.95
C GLY A 207 -19.37 -17.68 3.92
N GLY A 208 -20.10 -18.68 3.40
CA GLY A 208 -19.62 -19.60 2.36
C GLY A 208 -20.03 -19.24 0.92
N SER A 209 -20.93 -18.27 0.73
CA SER A 209 -21.34 -17.76 -0.58
C SER A 209 -21.65 -16.27 -0.50
N ILE A 210 -21.38 -15.57 -1.60
CA ILE A 210 -21.66 -14.14 -1.76
C ILE A 210 -23.14 -13.84 -2.05
N ASP A 211 -23.94 -14.86 -2.40
CA ASP A 211 -25.31 -14.66 -2.92
C ASP A 211 -26.25 -13.94 -1.96
N ASN A 212 -26.09 -14.22 -0.66
CA ASN A 212 -26.92 -13.69 0.43
C ASN A 212 -26.30 -12.49 1.14
N LEU A 213 -25.15 -12.01 0.66
CA LEU A 213 -24.49 -10.83 1.22
C LEU A 213 -25.07 -9.55 0.62
N PRO A 214 -25.07 -8.44 1.38
CA PRO A 214 -25.35 -7.12 0.82
C PRO A 214 -24.43 -6.80 -0.37
N SER A 215 -24.83 -5.83 -1.19
CA SER A 215 -23.94 -5.28 -2.22
C SER A 215 -22.66 -4.73 -1.58
N GLY A 216 -21.51 -5.07 -2.16
CA GLY A 216 -20.22 -4.77 -1.55
C GLY A 216 -19.06 -5.46 -2.25
N VAL A 217 -17.84 -5.12 -1.81
CA VAL A 217 -16.59 -5.78 -2.24
C VAL A 217 -16.19 -6.83 -1.20
N TYR A 218 -15.89 -8.02 -1.69
CA TYR A 218 -15.53 -9.17 -0.87
C TYR A 218 -14.28 -9.86 -1.42
N ILE A 219 -13.64 -10.67 -0.59
CA ILE A 219 -12.62 -11.62 -1.01
C ILE A 219 -13.22 -13.02 -0.92
N GLN A 220 -13.45 -13.66 -2.05
CA GLN A 220 -13.87 -15.06 -2.13
C GLN A 220 -12.70 -15.89 -2.64
N ASP A 221 -12.30 -16.87 -1.83
CA ASP A 221 -11.24 -17.80 -2.17
C ASP A 221 -9.94 -17.11 -2.62
N GLY A 222 -9.59 -16.01 -1.95
CA GLY A 222 -8.40 -15.20 -2.25
C GLY A 222 -8.53 -14.31 -3.49
N ARG A 223 -9.71 -14.24 -4.10
CA ARG A 223 -10.01 -13.37 -5.24
C ARG A 223 -11.01 -12.30 -4.85
N LYS A 224 -10.80 -11.08 -5.34
CA LYS A 224 -11.79 -10.01 -5.24
C LYS A 224 -13.06 -10.43 -5.99
N VAL A 225 -14.22 -10.25 -5.36
CA VAL A 225 -15.55 -10.44 -5.97
C VAL A 225 -16.44 -9.27 -5.57
N ILE A 226 -17.19 -8.74 -6.54
CA ILE A 226 -18.11 -7.62 -6.35
C ILE A 226 -19.54 -8.17 -6.35
N LYS A 227 -20.27 -7.96 -5.25
CA LYS A 227 -21.71 -8.19 -5.19
C LYS A 227 -22.42 -6.89 -5.58
N ARG A 228 -23.15 -6.93 -6.70
CA ARG A 228 -24.04 -5.85 -7.12
C ARG A 228 -25.42 -6.04 -6.49
#